data_AF-A0A960XGV7-F1
#
_entry.id   AF-A0A960XGV7-F1
#
_cell.length_a   1.000
_cell.length_b   1.000
_cell.length_c   1.000
_cell.angle_alpha   90.00
_cell.angle_beta   90.00
_cell.angle_gamma   90.00
#
_symmetry.space_group_name_H-M   'P 1'
#
loop_
_entity.id
_entity.type
_entity.pdbx_description
1 polymer ?
#
loop_
_entity_poly.entity_id
_entity_poly.type
_entity_poly.pdbx_seq_one_letter_code
_entity_poly.pdbx_strand_id
1 'polypeptide(L)'
;MRSIRVFLFSFGFAFSISAAVYSADPRTPESEPQIMEIPDASSYLTEEVALNMLRAEKVKASASNEHIPNFWSQCIYSGSGEHGSKVGFTFKFMVWDLFDLANLSSEQLGFNIHFTSGGLPVVGAVRNPPGKATFIFQKEDLTVLMMVAKIRGPKDGAGRHTELVATYQLTDPTLPHQERVDMLLAHARRHYEEWSSQAQ
;
A
#
# COMPACT_ATOMS: atom_id res chain seq x y z
N MET A 1 63.29 -20.99 -36.34
CA MET A 1 61.97 -20.97 -35.66
C MET A 1 62.23 -20.91 -34.15
N ARG A 2 62.03 -19.74 -33.53
CA ARG A 2 62.23 -19.54 -32.08
C ARG A 2 60.85 -19.40 -31.42
N SER A 3 60.60 -20.23 -30.41
CA SER A 3 59.37 -20.26 -29.62
C SER A 3 59.50 -19.32 -28.42
N ILE A 4 58.51 -18.45 -28.22
CA ILE A 4 58.44 -17.43 -27.17
C ILE A 4 57.74 -18.05 -25.95
N ARG A 5 58.35 -17.92 -24.76
CA ARG A 5 57.70 -18.21 -23.47
C ARG A 5 57.29 -16.90 -22.80
N VAL A 6 56.06 -16.91 -22.30
CA VAL A 6 55.27 -15.82 -21.73
C VAL A 6 55.77 -15.45 -20.33
N PHE A 7 55.87 -14.14 -20.05
CA PHE A 7 56.01 -13.58 -18.71
C PHE A 7 54.62 -13.31 -18.11
N LEU A 8 54.36 -13.83 -16.90
CA LEU A 8 53.20 -13.43 -16.10
C LEU A 8 53.51 -12.13 -15.34
N PHE A 9 52.66 -11.13 -15.55
CA PHE A 9 52.59 -9.89 -14.77
C PHE A 9 51.90 -10.14 -13.42
N SER A 10 52.42 -9.55 -12.34
CA SER A 10 51.69 -9.30 -11.10
C SER A 10 51.54 -7.79 -10.95
N PHE A 11 50.33 -7.27 -11.18
CA PHE A 11 49.96 -5.90 -10.82
C PHE A 11 49.02 -5.96 -9.61
N GLY A 12 49.50 -5.42 -8.48
CA GLY A 12 48.66 -5.15 -7.32
C GLY A 12 47.78 -3.94 -7.60
N PHE A 13 46.46 -4.11 -7.48
CA PHE A 13 45.50 -3.01 -7.41
C PHE A 13 45.03 -2.89 -5.96
N ALA A 14 45.47 -1.82 -5.29
CA ALA A 14 44.87 -1.36 -4.05
C ALA A 14 43.54 -0.66 -4.38
N PHE A 15 42.42 -1.32 -4.09
CA PHE A 15 41.12 -0.67 -4.12
C PHE A 15 40.99 0.22 -2.87
N SER A 16 41.03 1.53 -3.07
CA SER A 16 40.55 2.49 -2.07
C SER A 16 39.05 2.30 -1.90
N ILE A 17 38.62 2.06 -0.66
CA ILE A 17 37.22 2.07 -0.26
C ILE A 17 36.77 3.53 -0.31
N SER A 18 36.11 3.93 -1.38
CA SER A 18 35.36 5.19 -1.40
C SER A 18 34.26 5.10 -0.36
N ALA A 19 34.38 5.90 0.69
CA ALA A 19 33.28 6.20 1.58
C ALA A 19 32.11 6.72 0.73
N ALA A 20 31.00 5.98 0.71
CA ALA A 20 29.78 6.42 0.10
C ALA A 20 29.33 7.69 0.82
N VAL A 21 29.48 8.83 0.14
CA VAL A 21 28.83 10.08 0.52
C VAL A 21 27.34 9.78 0.47
N TYR A 22 26.69 9.74 1.63
CA TYR A 22 25.23 9.76 1.73
C TYR A 22 24.77 11.07 1.08
N SER A 23 24.39 11.01 -0.20
CA SER A 23 23.65 12.10 -0.82
C SER A 23 22.32 12.17 -0.10
N ALA A 24 22.10 13.25 0.64
CA ALA A 24 20.76 13.65 1.04
C ALA A 24 19.90 13.66 -0.24
N ASP A 25 18.80 12.93 -0.18
CA ASP A 25 17.90 12.77 -1.29
C ASP A 25 17.12 14.08 -1.49
N PRO A 26 17.32 14.82 -2.60
CA PRO A 26 16.65 16.10 -2.85
C PRO A 26 15.13 15.93 -3.08
N ARG A 27 14.62 14.70 -3.06
CA ARG A 27 13.23 14.34 -3.31
C ARG A 27 12.30 14.56 -2.09
N THR A 28 12.79 15.08 -0.97
CA THR A 28 11.97 15.26 0.24
C THR A 28 11.47 16.71 0.33
N PRO A 29 10.23 17.03 -0.10
CA PRO A 29 9.60 18.24 0.41
C PRO A 29 9.42 18.03 1.91
N GLU A 30 10.09 18.85 2.73
CA GLU A 30 10.00 18.85 4.20
C GLU A 30 8.58 19.12 4.75
N SER A 31 7.56 19.19 3.88
CA SER A 31 6.20 19.63 4.21
C SER A 31 5.11 18.58 4.00
N GLU A 32 5.47 17.32 3.69
CA GLU A 32 4.45 16.26 3.62
C GLU A 32 4.15 15.70 5.02
N PRO A 33 2.86 15.50 5.36
CA PRO A 33 2.44 14.97 6.66
C PRO A 33 3.14 13.65 6.97
N GLN A 34 3.66 13.48 8.19
CA GLN A 34 4.30 12.24 8.62
C GLN A 34 3.57 11.59 9.81
N ILE A 35 3.47 10.27 9.78
CA ILE A 35 3.12 9.43 10.93
C ILE A 35 4.20 8.37 11.16
N MET A 36 4.51 8.07 12.42
CA MET A 36 5.56 7.11 12.77
C MET A 36 5.02 5.70 12.96
N GLU A 37 3.77 5.59 13.40
CA GLU A 37 3.06 4.34 13.59
C GLU A 37 1.90 4.23 12.61
N ILE A 38 1.64 3.02 12.19
CA ILE A 38 0.56 2.67 11.30
C ILE A 38 -0.76 2.65 12.08
N PRO A 39 -1.83 3.25 11.53
CA PRO A 39 -3.13 3.20 12.17
C PRO A 39 -3.59 1.74 12.35
N ASP A 40 -4.25 1.45 13.48
CA ASP A 40 -4.82 0.12 13.73
C ASP A 40 -6.08 -0.09 12.88
N ALA A 41 -6.01 -0.90 11.83
CA ALA A 41 -7.15 -1.23 10.99
C ALA A 41 -8.37 -1.73 11.77
N SER A 42 -8.19 -2.37 12.94
CA SER A 42 -9.31 -2.85 13.78
C SER A 42 -10.00 -1.73 14.56
N SER A 43 -9.31 -0.60 14.81
CA SER A 43 -9.97 0.58 15.37
C SER A 43 -10.85 1.30 14.35
N TYR A 44 -10.59 1.12 13.04
CA TYR A 44 -11.38 1.70 11.95
C TYR A 44 -12.46 0.75 11.42
N LEU A 45 -12.18 -0.55 11.32
CA LEU A 45 -13.15 -1.59 10.96
C LEU A 45 -13.68 -2.24 12.24
N THR A 46 -14.53 -1.53 12.96
CA THR A 46 -15.21 -2.09 14.13
C THR A 46 -16.26 -3.11 13.71
N GLU A 47 -16.74 -3.91 14.66
CA GLU A 47 -17.85 -4.85 14.43
C GLU A 47 -19.10 -4.13 13.89
N GLU A 48 -19.42 -2.95 14.43
CA GLU A 48 -20.54 -2.12 13.98
C GLU A 48 -20.37 -1.66 12.53
N VAL A 49 -19.17 -1.19 12.16
CA VAL A 49 -18.87 -0.82 10.78
C VAL A 49 -19.01 -2.03 9.86
N ALA A 50 -18.50 -3.19 10.28
CA ALA A 50 -18.60 -4.42 9.50
C ALA A 50 -20.06 -4.89 9.30
N LEU A 51 -20.89 -4.86 10.36
CA LEU A 51 -22.32 -5.18 10.29
C LEU A 51 -23.02 -4.29 9.27
N ASN A 52 -22.78 -2.99 9.34
CA ASN A 52 -23.39 -2.00 8.45
C ASN A 52 -22.92 -2.17 6.99
N MET A 53 -21.61 -2.38 6.77
CA MET A 53 -21.07 -2.56 5.43
C MET A 53 -21.52 -3.85 4.78
N LEU A 54 -21.64 -4.94 5.55
CA LEU A 54 -22.03 -6.26 5.05
C LEU A 54 -23.54 -6.48 5.03
N ARG A 55 -24.34 -5.55 5.58
CA ARG A 55 -25.80 -5.69 5.75
C ARG A 55 -26.17 -7.03 6.40
N ALA A 56 -25.33 -7.49 7.32
CA ALA A 56 -25.45 -8.81 7.94
C ALA A 56 -26.06 -8.69 9.35
N GLU A 57 -26.80 -9.71 9.77
CA GLU A 57 -27.33 -9.77 11.14
C GLU A 57 -26.22 -10.01 12.18
N LYS A 58 -25.18 -10.75 11.79
CA LYS A 58 -24.00 -11.05 12.60
C LYS A 58 -22.77 -11.01 11.72
N VAL A 59 -21.65 -10.67 12.33
CA VAL A 59 -20.32 -10.78 11.70
C VAL A 59 -19.40 -11.59 12.59
N LYS A 60 -18.38 -12.16 11.98
CA LYS A 60 -17.31 -12.88 12.66
C LYS A 60 -15.98 -12.29 12.23
N ALA A 61 -15.16 -11.91 13.20
CA ALA A 61 -13.78 -11.52 12.96
C ALA A 61 -12.99 -12.70 12.37
N SER A 62 -12.20 -12.43 11.33
CA SER A 62 -11.27 -13.40 10.79
C SER A 62 -10.04 -13.53 11.68
N ALA A 63 -9.38 -14.69 11.67
CA ALA A 63 -8.15 -14.92 12.44
C ALA A 63 -6.94 -14.10 11.92
N SER A 64 -7.05 -13.48 10.75
CA SER A 64 -6.02 -12.67 10.11
C SER A 64 -6.03 -11.19 10.58
N ASN A 65 -6.53 -10.91 11.78
CA ASN A 65 -6.49 -9.56 12.34
C ASN A 65 -5.14 -9.35 13.02
N GLU A 66 -4.39 -8.35 12.57
CA GLU A 66 -3.02 -8.13 13.02
C GLU A 66 -2.69 -6.64 13.02
N HIS A 67 -1.94 -6.20 14.03
CA HIS A 67 -1.37 -4.86 14.06
C HIS A 67 0.08 -4.95 14.48
N ILE A 68 0.98 -4.57 13.57
CA ILE A 68 2.38 -4.31 13.84
C ILE A 68 2.63 -2.82 13.59
N PRO A 69 2.79 -2.00 14.66
CA PRO A 69 2.81 -0.55 14.58
C PRO A 69 3.70 0.05 13.50
N ASN A 70 4.84 -0.54 13.12
CA ASN A 70 5.74 0.06 12.14
C ASN A 70 5.71 -0.59 10.75
N PHE A 71 4.87 -1.60 10.52
CA PHE A 71 4.93 -2.39 9.28
C PHE A 71 3.59 -2.54 8.60
N TRP A 72 2.59 -3.05 9.32
CA TRP A 72 1.29 -3.34 8.73
C TRP A 72 0.19 -3.42 9.78
N SER A 73 -1.04 -3.16 9.36
CA SER A 73 -2.23 -3.48 10.11
C SER A 73 -3.29 -4.05 9.19
N GLN A 74 -4.02 -5.06 9.65
CA GLN A 74 -5.10 -5.71 8.92
C GLN A 74 -6.25 -6.02 9.87
N CYS A 75 -7.47 -5.75 9.41
CA CYS A 75 -8.69 -6.19 10.06
C CYS A 75 -9.67 -6.70 9.03
N ILE A 76 -10.32 -7.83 9.31
CA ILE A 76 -11.22 -8.51 8.40
C ILE A 76 -12.41 -9.07 9.19
N TYR A 77 -13.61 -8.85 8.65
CA TYR A 77 -14.85 -9.48 9.11
C TYR A 77 -15.54 -10.23 7.97
N SER A 78 -16.22 -11.32 8.33
CA SER A 78 -17.11 -12.08 7.46
C SER A 78 -18.54 -12.01 7.98
N GLY A 79 -19.52 -11.84 7.10
CA GLY A 79 -20.93 -11.79 7.45
C GLY A 79 -21.53 -13.19 7.61
N SER A 80 -22.50 -13.34 8.50
CA SER A 80 -23.35 -14.53 8.55
C SER A 80 -24.38 -14.49 7.40
N GLY A 81 -24.49 -15.56 6.62
CA GLY A 81 -25.47 -15.67 5.53
C GLY A 81 -25.02 -16.65 4.45
N GLU A 82 -25.86 -16.87 3.43
CA GLU A 82 -25.61 -17.84 2.35
C GLU A 82 -24.52 -17.41 1.35
N HIS A 83 -24.12 -16.12 1.37
CA HIS A 83 -23.37 -15.49 0.28
C HIS A 83 -21.90 -15.21 0.56
N GLY A 84 -21.36 -15.63 1.72
CA GLY A 84 -19.93 -15.52 2.00
C GLY A 84 -19.37 -14.10 1.94
N SER A 85 -20.12 -13.09 2.40
CA SER A 85 -19.71 -11.70 2.34
C SER A 85 -18.56 -11.39 3.30
N LYS A 86 -17.69 -10.46 2.90
CA LYS A 86 -16.45 -10.14 3.61
C LYS A 86 -16.06 -8.69 3.42
N VAL A 87 -15.62 -8.04 4.49
CA VAL A 87 -15.04 -6.69 4.46
C VAL A 87 -13.67 -6.74 5.12
N GLY A 88 -12.72 -5.94 4.62
CA GLY A 88 -11.42 -5.85 5.25
C GLY A 88 -10.70 -4.55 4.96
N PHE A 89 -10.01 -4.04 5.96
CA PHE A 89 -9.09 -2.91 5.84
C PHE A 89 -7.67 -3.43 6.04
N THR A 90 -6.72 -2.92 5.26
CA THR A 90 -5.30 -3.26 5.38
C THR A 90 -4.48 -2.02 5.12
N PHE A 91 -3.67 -1.63 6.09
CA PHE A 91 -2.80 -0.47 6.00
C PHE A 91 -1.36 -0.96 6.02
N LYS A 92 -0.51 -0.39 5.17
CA LYS A 92 0.94 -0.69 5.10
C LYS A 92 1.75 0.57 4.84
N PHE A 93 2.94 0.65 5.40
CA PHE A 93 3.96 1.54 4.85
C PHE A 93 4.67 0.84 3.71
N MET A 94 4.71 1.48 2.55
CA MET A 94 5.38 0.94 1.37
C MET A 94 6.36 1.95 0.80
N VAL A 95 7.39 1.45 0.13
CA VAL A 95 8.44 2.30 -0.45
C VAL A 95 7.81 3.24 -1.46
N TRP A 96 8.00 4.55 -1.27
CA TRP A 96 7.39 5.60 -2.08
C TRP A 96 7.74 5.54 -3.57
N ASP A 97 8.91 4.98 -3.90
CA ASP A 97 9.42 4.83 -5.26
C ASP A 97 8.50 3.93 -6.10
N LEU A 98 7.69 3.07 -5.46
CA LEU A 98 6.73 2.20 -6.14
C LEU A 98 5.55 2.97 -6.75
N PHE A 99 5.22 4.15 -6.20
CA PHE A 99 4.06 4.94 -6.60
C PHE A 99 4.44 6.35 -7.02
N ASP A 100 5.68 6.56 -7.49
CA ASP A 100 6.17 7.85 -7.96
C ASP A 100 5.59 8.22 -9.33
N LEU A 101 4.38 8.78 -9.30
CA LEU A 101 3.63 9.20 -10.50
C LEU A 101 4.38 10.20 -11.40
N ALA A 102 5.36 10.93 -10.87
CA ALA A 102 6.10 11.93 -11.64
C ALA A 102 7.25 11.31 -12.45
N ASN A 103 7.81 10.19 -11.98
CA ASN A 103 9.03 9.60 -12.53
C ASN A 103 8.83 8.21 -13.12
N LEU A 104 7.78 7.49 -12.74
CA LEU A 104 7.47 6.16 -13.30
C LEU A 104 6.71 6.28 -14.62
N SER A 105 7.02 5.40 -15.56
CA SER A 105 6.15 5.21 -16.73
C SER A 105 4.80 4.60 -16.31
N SER A 106 3.77 4.78 -17.14
CA SER A 106 2.46 4.16 -16.90
C SER A 106 2.54 2.64 -16.79
N GLU A 107 3.46 2.00 -17.51
CA GLU A 107 3.69 0.55 -17.47
C GLU A 107 4.30 0.12 -16.12
N GLN A 108 5.34 0.81 -15.66
CA GLN A 108 5.98 0.51 -14.37
C GLN A 108 5.02 0.75 -13.21
N LEU A 109 4.28 1.85 -13.25
CA LEU A 109 3.26 2.17 -12.27
C LEU A 109 2.16 1.09 -12.27
N GLY A 110 1.68 0.70 -13.45
CA GLY A 110 0.69 -0.38 -13.60
C GLY A 110 1.18 -1.71 -13.04
N PHE A 111 2.44 -2.08 -13.32
CA PHE A 111 3.08 -3.27 -12.76
C PHE A 111 3.14 -3.21 -11.22
N ASN A 112 3.63 -2.10 -10.65
CA ASN A 112 3.75 -1.93 -9.20
C ASN A 112 2.39 -2.01 -8.48
N ILE A 113 1.37 -1.36 -9.05
CA ILE A 113 -0.01 -1.38 -8.54
C ILE A 113 -0.58 -2.81 -8.59
N HIS A 114 -0.41 -3.50 -9.70
CA HIS A 114 -0.89 -4.86 -9.88
C HIS A 114 -0.18 -5.86 -8.95
N PHE A 115 1.14 -5.73 -8.80
CA PHE A 115 1.93 -6.55 -7.89
C PHE A 115 1.48 -6.36 -6.44
N THR A 116 1.25 -5.11 -6.04
CA THR A 116 0.81 -4.75 -4.68
C THR A 116 -0.59 -5.30 -4.35
N SER A 117 -1.50 -5.35 -5.33
CA SER A 117 -2.85 -5.87 -5.13
C SER A 117 -2.96 -7.39 -5.18
N GLY A 118 -1.83 -8.11 -5.26
CA GLY A 118 -1.81 -9.57 -5.37
C GLY A 118 -2.25 -10.08 -6.74
N GLY A 119 -2.05 -9.29 -7.79
CA GLY A 119 -2.38 -9.66 -9.16
C GLY A 119 -3.84 -9.44 -9.56
N LEU A 120 -4.57 -8.57 -8.83
CA LEU A 120 -5.94 -8.22 -9.22
C LEU A 120 -5.94 -7.29 -10.45
N PRO A 121 -6.90 -7.43 -11.37
CA PRO A 121 -6.99 -6.56 -12.53
C PRO A 121 -7.48 -5.17 -12.09
N VAL A 122 -6.78 -4.14 -12.55
CA VAL A 122 -7.18 -2.73 -12.36
C VAL A 122 -8.34 -2.44 -13.32
N VAL A 123 -9.46 -1.96 -12.79
CA VAL A 123 -10.63 -1.58 -13.61
C VAL A 123 -10.78 -0.06 -13.72
N GLY A 124 -10.10 0.71 -12.88
CA GLY A 124 -10.09 2.17 -12.98
C GLY A 124 -9.28 2.86 -11.91
N ALA A 125 -9.23 4.19 -12.01
CA ALA A 125 -8.67 5.10 -11.01
C ALA A 125 -9.67 6.21 -10.70
N VAL A 126 -9.69 6.68 -9.45
CA VAL A 126 -10.60 7.74 -9.01
C VAL A 126 -10.06 9.09 -9.51
N ARG A 127 -10.89 9.87 -10.21
CA ARG A 127 -10.49 11.17 -10.80
C ARG A 127 -10.06 12.22 -9.77
N ASN A 128 -10.76 12.28 -8.63
CA ASN A 128 -10.45 13.16 -7.50
C ASN A 128 -10.20 12.29 -6.26
N PRO A 129 -9.06 11.59 -6.18
CA PRO A 129 -8.81 10.59 -5.15
C PRO A 129 -8.56 11.26 -3.79
N PRO A 130 -8.93 10.63 -2.66
CA PRO A 130 -8.25 10.91 -1.39
C PRO A 130 -6.75 10.53 -1.51
N GLY A 131 -5.88 11.29 -0.86
CA GLY A 131 -4.44 11.13 -0.97
C GLY A 131 -3.86 11.48 -2.35
N LYS A 132 -2.79 10.79 -2.72
CA LYS A 132 -2.04 10.96 -3.97
C LYS A 132 -2.72 10.28 -5.16
N ALA A 133 -3.19 9.06 -4.96
CA ALA A 133 -3.87 8.27 -5.97
C ALA A 133 -4.78 7.23 -5.31
N THR A 134 -5.84 6.84 -6.01
CA THR A 134 -6.73 5.75 -5.58
C THR A 134 -7.09 4.88 -6.79
N PHE A 135 -6.82 3.59 -6.69
CA PHE A 135 -7.03 2.60 -7.73
C PHE A 135 -8.14 1.63 -7.33
N ILE A 136 -8.93 1.21 -8.31
CA ILE A 136 -10.05 0.28 -8.14
C ILE A 136 -9.71 -1.01 -8.86
N PHE A 137 -9.86 -2.12 -8.15
CA PHE A 137 -9.71 -3.47 -8.67
C PHE A 137 -11.00 -4.23 -8.48
N GLN A 138 -11.26 -5.17 -9.38
CA GLN A 138 -12.45 -6.00 -9.31
C GLN A 138 -12.13 -7.43 -9.72
N LYS A 139 -12.68 -8.39 -8.98
CA LYS A 139 -12.73 -9.79 -9.40
C LYS A 139 -14.03 -10.39 -8.91
N GLU A 140 -14.93 -10.74 -9.83
CA GLU A 140 -16.26 -11.28 -9.49
C GLU A 140 -16.97 -10.32 -8.50
N ASP A 141 -17.28 -10.81 -7.30
CA ASP A 141 -17.99 -10.08 -6.24
C ASP A 141 -17.05 -9.28 -5.33
N LEU A 142 -15.73 -9.42 -5.52
CA LEU A 142 -14.71 -8.66 -4.80
C LEU A 142 -14.47 -7.31 -5.47
N THR A 143 -14.51 -6.27 -4.67
CA THR A 143 -14.03 -4.93 -4.99
C THR A 143 -12.92 -4.55 -4.02
N VAL A 144 -11.80 -4.06 -4.55
CA VAL A 144 -10.68 -3.56 -3.77
C VAL A 144 -10.38 -2.13 -4.18
N LEU A 145 -10.25 -1.25 -3.19
CA LEU A 145 -9.80 0.12 -3.35
C LEU A 145 -8.44 0.26 -2.68
N MET A 146 -7.41 0.64 -3.45
CA MET A 146 -6.07 0.92 -2.94
C MET A 146 -5.81 2.42 -3.02
N MET A 147 -5.60 3.06 -1.87
CA MET A 147 -5.28 4.47 -1.74
C MET A 147 -3.82 4.65 -1.34
N VAL A 148 -3.09 5.45 -2.10
CA VAL A 148 -1.77 5.96 -1.74
C VAL A 148 -1.98 7.29 -1.02
N ALA A 149 -1.80 7.33 0.30
CA ALA A 149 -2.37 8.37 1.15
C ALA A 149 -1.62 9.72 1.11
N LYS A 150 -0.49 9.87 0.41
CA LYS A 150 0.35 11.08 0.49
C LYS A 150 0.75 11.46 1.93
N ILE A 151 0.92 10.44 2.78
CA ILE A 151 1.37 10.56 4.17
C ILE A 151 2.63 9.72 4.32
N ARG A 152 3.68 10.31 4.88
CA ARG A 152 4.98 9.66 5.07
C ARG A 152 4.97 8.72 6.26
N GLY A 153 5.70 7.62 6.09
CA GLY A 153 5.99 6.66 7.15
C GLY A 153 7.45 6.70 7.59
N PRO A 154 7.83 5.83 8.54
CA PRO A 154 9.22 5.61 8.90
C PRO A 154 10.03 5.08 7.71
N LYS A 155 11.35 5.26 7.74
CA LYS A 155 12.23 4.61 6.75
C LYS A 155 12.16 3.09 6.88
N ASP A 156 12.25 2.38 5.76
CA ASP A 156 12.33 0.93 5.78
C ASP A 156 13.69 0.42 6.29
N GLY A 157 13.85 -0.90 6.40
CA GLY A 157 15.11 -1.50 6.85
C GLY A 157 16.32 -1.23 5.94
N ALA A 158 16.11 -0.70 4.72
CA ALA A 158 17.14 -0.28 3.79
C ALA A 158 17.35 1.25 3.79
N GLY A 159 16.70 1.98 4.69
CA GLY A 159 16.80 3.44 4.79
C GLY A 159 15.99 4.20 3.73
N ARG A 160 15.10 3.54 2.99
CA ARG A 160 14.27 4.14 1.94
C ARG A 160 13.02 4.78 2.54
N HIS A 161 12.56 5.86 1.91
CA HIS A 161 11.33 6.52 2.31
C HIS A 161 10.12 5.65 2.03
N THR A 162 9.18 5.64 2.97
CA THR A 162 7.90 4.96 2.82
C THR A 162 6.74 5.96 2.83
N GLU A 163 5.62 5.53 2.28
CA GLU A 163 4.34 6.22 2.36
C GLU A 163 3.24 5.25 2.79
N LEU A 164 2.23 5.79 3.47
CA LEU A 164 1.07 5.03 3.90
C LEU A 164 0.23 4.65 2.67
N VAL A 165 0.00 3.35 2.53
CA VAL A 165 -0.94 2.79 1.56
C VAL A 165 -2.04 2.05 2.31
N ALA A 166 -3.28 2.37 1.96
CA ALA A 166 -4.47 1.79 2.56
C ALA A 166 -5.27 1.03 1.51
N THR A 167 -5.60 -0.22 1.82
CA THR A 167 -6.39 -1.11 0.99
C THR A 167 -7.69 -1.42 1.71
N TYR A 168 -8.80 -1.22 1.00
CA TYR A 168 -10.15 -1.49 1.46
C TYR A 168 -10.75 -2.55 0.54
N GLN A 169 -11.31 -3.62 1.10
CA GLN A 169 -11.94 -4.68 0.31
C GLN A 169 -13.37 -4.92 0.78
N LEU A 170 -14.25 -5.19 -0.18
CA LEU A 170 -15.61 -5.64 0.05
C LEU A 170 -15.95 -6.73 -0.96
N THR A 171 -16.31 -7.90 -0.44
CA THR A 171 -16.88 -9.02 -1.18
C THR A 171 -18.34 -9.12 -0.78
N ASP A 172 -19.23 -8.86 -1.73
CA ASP A 172 -20.67 -9.04 -1.52
C ASP A 172 -21.38 -9.22 -2.88
N PRO A 173 -21.88 -10.43 -3.20
CA PRO A 173 -22.53 -10.70 -4.49
C PRO A 173 -23.89 -9.99 -4.64
N THR A 174 -24.48 -9.51 -3.54
CA THR A 174 -25.79 -8.86 -3.57
C THR A 174 -25.70 -7.38 -3.93
N LEU A 175 -24.51 -6.78 -3.82
CA LEU A 175 -24.27 -5.38 -4.12
C LEU A 175 -23.73 -5.20 -5.54
N PRO A 176 -24.20 -4.21 -6.32
CA PRO A 176 -23.53 -3.78 -7.53
C PRO A 176 -22.10 -3.31 -7.27
N HIS A 177 -21.20 -3.49 -8.24
CA HIS A 177 -19.79 -3.09 -8.10
C HIS A 177 -19.62 -1.62 -7.72
N GLN A 178 -20.36 -0.71 -8.37
CA GLN A 178 -20.27 0.72 -8.09
C GLN A 178 -20.69 1.05 -6.65
N GLU A 179 -21.71 0.39 -6.12
CA GLU A 179 -22.15 0.59 -4.74
C GLU A 179 -21.05 0.17 -3.74
N ARG A 180 -20.37 -0.96 -4.01
CA ARG A 180 -19.20 -1.37 -3.21
C ARG A 180 -18.07 -0.35 -3.29
N VAL A 181 -17.79 0.20 -4.48
CA VAL A 181 -16.77 1.26 -4.67
C VAL A 181 -17.13 2.49 -3.84
N ASP A 182 -18.37 2.96 -3.90
CA ASP A 182 -18.80 4.19 -3.21
C ASP A 182 -18.70 4.04 -1.68
N MET A 183 -19.10 2.87 -1.16
CA MET A 183 -18.95 2.55 0.27
C MET A 183 -17.47 2.57 0.70
N LEU A 184 -16.60 1.89 -0.05
CA LEU A 184 -15.17 1.84 0.27
C LEU A 184 -14.51 3.23 0.14
N LEU A 185 -14.90 4.02 -0.86
CA LEU A 185 -14.38 5.36 -1.08
C LEU A 185 -14.79 6.32 0.04
N ALA A 186 -16.00 6.19 0.60
CA ALA A 186 -16.44 6.99 1.74
C ALA A 186 -15.55 6.77 2.97
N HIS A 187 -15.20 5.51 3.26
CA HIS A 187 -14.26 5.19 4.34
C HIS A 187 -12.84 5.71 4.04
N ALA A 188 -12.34 5.49 2.83
CA ALA A 188 -11.02 5.97 2.43
C ALA A 188 -10.86 7.49 2.58
N ARG A 189 -11.89 8.27 2.19
CA ARG A 189 -11.90 9.74 2.37
C ARG A 189 -11.87 10.14 3.83
N ARG A 190 -12.76 9.57 4.65
CA ARG A 190 -12.83 9.87 6.09
C ARG A 190 -11.51 9.60 6.78
N HIS A 191 -10.91 8.44 6.53
CA HIS A 191 -9.64 8.08 7.15
C HIS A 191 -8.50 8.97 6.67
N TYR A 192 -8.45 9.30 5.38
CA TYR A 192 -7.45 10.23 4.87
C TYR A 192 -7.54 11.61 5.53
N GLU A 193 -8.76 12.17 5.65
CA GLU A 193 -8.99 13.44 6.34
C GLU A 193 -8.49 13.38 7.79
N GLU A 194 -8.84 12.32 8.52
CA GLU A 194 -8.37 12.10 9.89
C GLU A 194 -6.83 12.04 9.97
N TRP A 195 -6.19 11.16 9.20
CA TRP A 195 -4.74 11.00 9.24
C TRP A 195 -4.00 12.26 8.82
N SER A 196 -4.51 12.97 7.82
CA SER A 196 -3.92 14.23 7.35
C SER A 196 -4.00 15.34 8.40
N SER A 197 -4.98 15.30 9.30
CA SER A 197 -5.12 16.26 10.40
C SER A 197 -4.22 15.94 11.60
N GLN A 198 -3.86 14.67 11.78
CA GLN A 198 -3.01 14.18 12.88
C GLN A 198 -1.52 14.24 12.53
N ALA A 199 -1.19 14.18 11.25
CA ALA A 199 0.17 14.18 10.77
C ALA A 199 0.76 15.60 10.82
N GLN A 200 1.87 15.72 11.58
CA GLN A 200 2.61 16.97 11.79
C GLN A 200 3.73 17.12 10.78
#